data_AF-A0A3A8LDR1-F1
#
_entry.id   AF-A0A3A8LDR1-F1
#
_cell.length_a   1.000
_cell.length_b   1.000
_cell.length_c   1.000
_cell.angle_alpha   90.00
_cell.angle_beta   90.00
_cell.angle_gamma   90.00
#
_symmetry.space_group_name_H-M   'P 1'
#
loop_
_entity.id
_entity.type
_entity.pdbx_description
1 polymer ?
#
loop_
_entity_poly.entity_id
_entity_poly.type
_entity_poly.pdbx_seq_one_letter_code
_entity_poly.pdbx_strand_id
1 'polypeptide(L)'
;MEFVELVRLAARCFEVAGVGAMVLGSLLAAVNVAVHRGRSARHTYRKLRQSLGAAILLGLELLVAADIIRTVAEAPTLGQVLVLGLIVLIRTFLSFTLAVELDGRWPWQGDPMATSEPREAEREEPKAVPPTR
;
A
#
# COMPACT_ATOMS: atom_id res chain seq x y z
N MET A 1 30.29 -17.21 -6.56
CA MET A 1 29.53 -18.03 -5.60
C MET A 1 29.04 -17.16 -4.45
N GLU A 2 29.93 -16.50 -3.68
CA GLU A 2 29.60 -15.59 -2.55
C GLU A 2 28.47 -14.55 -2.82
N PHE A 3 28.53 -13.82 -3.95
CA PHE A 3 27.55 -12.76 -4.23
C PHE A 3 26.11 -13.30 -4.37
N VAL A 4 25.94 -14.44 -5.03
CA VAL A 4 24.61 -15.04 -5.25
C VAL A 4 24.02 -15.52 -3.92
N GLU A 5 24.85 -16.08 -3.03
CA GLU A 5 24.40 -16.50 -1.70
C GLU A 5 24.01 -15.30 -0.83
N LEU A 6 24.78 -14.21 -0.87
CA LEU A 6 24.46 -12.98 -0.16
C LEU A 6 23.12 -12.39 -0.62
N VAL A 7 22.90 -12.32 -1.94
CA VAL A 7 21.65 -11.81 -2.52
C VAL A 7 20.46 -12.69 -2.16
N ARG A 8 20.63 -14.02 -2.16
CA ARG A 8 19.59 -14.97 -1.72
C ARG A 8 19.28 -14.84 -0.23
N LEU A 9 20.30 -14.64 0.60
CA LEU A 9 20.11 -14.42 2.02
C LEU A 9 19.34 -13.12 2.28
N ALA A 10 19.71 -12.03 1.59
CA ALA A 10 19.01 -10.76 1.68
C ALA A 10 17.53 -10.89 1.27
N ALA A 11 17.25 -11.53 0.13
CA ALA A 11 15.87 -11.78 -0.31
C ALA A 11 15.07 -12.57 0.75
N ARG A 12 15.66 -13.61 1.33
CA ARG A 12 15.01 -14.41 2.38
C ARG A 12 14.78 -13.63 3.67
N CYS A 13 15.69 -12.73 4.05
CA CYS A 13 15.49 -11.84 5.19
C CYS A 13 14.29 -10.90 4.97
N PHE A 14 14.17 -10.28 3.80
CA PHE A 14 13.02 -9.44 3.45
C PHE A 14 11.71 -10.24 3.41
N GLU A 15 11.76 -11.47 2.90
CA GLU A 15 10.61 -12.36 2.86
C GLU A 15 10.10 -12.69 4.28
N VAL A 16 11.01 -13.12 5.17
CA VAL A 16 10.68 -13.43 6.57
C VAL A 16 10.21 -12.18 7.31
N ALA A 17 10.83 -11.02 7.09
CA ALA A 17 10.42 -9.76 7.70
C ALA A 17 9.01 -9.34 7.24
N GLY A 18 8.72 -9.44 5.94
CA GLY A 18 7.42 -9.12 5.37
C GLY A 18 6.31 -10.03 5.91
N VAL A 19 6.50 -11.35 5.85
CA VAL A 19 5.54 -12.32 6.42
C VAL A 19 5.40 -12.11 7.93
N GLY A 20 6.50 -11.90 8.64
CA GLY A 20 6.52 -11.62 10.07
C GLY A 20 5.72 -10.38 10.44
N ALA A 21 5.87 -9.29 9.70
CA ALA A 21 5.09 -8.06 9.91
C ALA A 21 3.58 -8.29 9.73
N MET A 22 3.18 -9.02 8.70
CA MET A 22 1.77 -9.37 8.48
C MET A 22 1.21 -10.20 9.63
N VAL A 23 1.91 -11.26 10.02
CA VAL A 23 1.46 -12.20 11.07
C VAL A 23 1.39 -11.49 12.41
N LEU A 24 2.46 -10.81 12.82
CA LEU A 24 2.53 -10.11 14.10
C LEU A 24 1.52 -8.97 14.17
N GLY A 25 1.43 -8.13 13.13
CA GLY A 25 0.47 -7.04 13.10
C GLY A 25 -0.98 -7.52 13.13
N SER A 26 -1.29 -8.62 12.42
CA SER A 26 -2.62 -9.23 12.45
C SER A 26 -2.95 -9.83 13.82
N LEU A 27 -1.99 -10.52 14.45
CA LEU A 27 -2.17 -11.09 15.78
C LEU A 27 -2.37 -10.00 16.83
N LEU A 28 -1.56 -8.95 16.79
CA LEU A 28 -1.70 -7.81 17.70
C LEU A 28 -3.06 -7.11 17.53
N ALA A 29 -3.51 -6.93 16.29
CA ALA A 29 -4.83 -6.37 16.01
C ALA A 29 -5.96 -7.23 16.60
N ALA A 30 -5.88 -8.55 16.42
CA ALA A 30 -6.86 -9.51 16.95
C ALA A 30 -6.87 -9.52 18.50
N VAL A 31 -5.69 -9.59 19.14
CA VAL A 31 -5.56 -9.57 20.60
C VAL A 31 -6.09 -8.26 21.17
N ASN A 32 -5.74 -7.12 20.57
CA ASN A 32 -6.19 -5.81 21.04
C ASN A 32 -7.73 -5.71 21.02
N VAL A 33 -8.37 -6.24 19.96
CA VAL A 33 -9.83 -6.31 19.85
C VAL A 33 -10.44 -7.27 20.86
N ALA A 34 -9.84 -8.44 21.07
CA ALA A 34 -10.32 -9.44 22.01
C ALA A 34 -10.28 -8.92 23.46
N VAL A 35 -9.24 -8.18 23.84
CA VAL A 35 -9.08 -7.58 25.17
C VAL A 35 -10.04 -6.40 25.38
N HIS A 36 -10.31 -5.59 24.35
CA HIS A 36 -11.15 -4.38 24.47
C HIS A 36 -12.62 -4.58 24.06
N ARG A 37 -13.17 -5.77 24.33
CA ARG A 37 -14.47 -6.26 23.81
C ARG A 37 -15.74 -5.53 24.29
N GLY A 38 -15.62 -4.36 24.92
CA GLY A 38 -16.74 -3.57 25.48
C GLY A 38 -17.28 -2.43 24.59
N ARG A 39 -16.78 -2.28 23.36
CA ARG A 39 -17.24 -1.22 22.41
C ARG A 39 -18.22 -1.76 21.38
N SER A 40 -19.02 -0.85 20.79
CA SER A 40 -19.92 -1.15 19.66
C SER A 40 -19.20 -1.98 18.58
N ALA A 41 -19.85 -3.08 18.15
CA ALA A 41 -19.31 -4.01 17.15
C ALA A 41 -18.79 -3.30 15.88
N ARG A 42 -19.45 -2.23 15.45
CA ARG A 42 -19.06 -1.43 14.28
C ARG A 42 -17.72 -0.72 14.47
N HIS A 43 -17.45 -0.20 15.66
CA HIS A 43 -16.19 0.50 15.96
C HIS A 43 -15.02 -0.50 16.06
N THR A 44 -15.27 -1.63 16.70
CA THR A 44 -14.30 -2.72 16.85
C THR A 44 -13.90 -3.31 15.51
N TYR A 45 -14.88 -3.57 14.62
CA TYR A 45 -14.62 -4.04 13.26
C TYR A 45 -13.78 -3.05 12.44
N ARG A 46 -14.11 -1.75 12.50
CA ARG A 46 -13.36 -0.72 11.77
C ARG A 46 -11.91 -0.64 12.23
N LYS A 47 -11.65 -0.67 13.54
CA LYS A 47 -10.28 -0.69 14.09
C LYS A 47 -9.52 -1.94 13.67
N LEU A 48 -10.15 -3.12 13.75
CA LEU A 48 -9.54 -4.38 13.32
C LEU A 48 -9.10 -4.29 11.86
N ARG A 49 -9.99 -3.86 10.97
CA ARG A 49 -9.74 -3.75 9.53
C ARG A 49 -8.63 -2.75 9.23
N GLN A 50 -8.58 -1.62 9.95
CA GLN A 50 -7.54 -0.61 9.78
C GLN A 50 -6.16 -1.12 10.23
N SER A 51 -6.08 -1.82 11.36
CA SER A 51 -4.83 -2.40 11.85
C SER A 51 -4.35 -3.58 11.00
N LEU A 52 -5.28 -4.44 10.55
CA LEU A 52 -4.98 -5.53 9.61
C LEU A 52 -4.45 -4.97 8.28
N GLY A 53 -5.14 -3.98 7.73
CA GLY A 53 -4.74 -3.32 6.50
C GLY A 53 -3.34 -2.70 6.58
N ALA A 54 -3.04 -1.99 7.67
CA ALA A 54 -1.72 -1.41 7.90
C ALA A 54 -0.62 -2.48 8.02
N ALA A 55 -0.89 -3.58 8.75
CA ALA A 55 0.05 -4.68 8.89
C ALA A 55 0.34 -5.39 7.55
N ILE A 56 -0.71 -5.58 6.74
CA ILE A 56 -0.56 -6.22 5.44
C ILE A 56 0.15 -5.30 4.45
N LEU A 57 -0.19 -4.00 4.40
CA LEU A 57 0.50 -3.03 3.56
C LEU A 57 2.01 -2.99 3.84
N LEU A 58 2.39 -2.91 5.12
CA LEU A 58 3.79 -2.96 5.55
C LEU A 58 4.48 -4.26 5.12
N GLY A 59 3.81 -5.39 5.33
CA GLY A 59 4.32 -6.68 4.88
C GLY A 59 4.52 -6.73 3.37
N LEU A 60 3.59 -6.14 2.60
CA LEU A 60 3.66 -6.08 1.14
C LEU A 60 4.83 -5.23 0.65
N GLU A 61 5.15 -4.10 1.29
CA GLU A 61 6.33 -3.30 0.94
C GLU A 61 7.64 -4.09 1.11
N LEU A 62 7.77 -4.83 2.22
CA LEU A 62 8.94 -5.67 2.48
C LEU A 62 9.02 -6.86 1.53
N LEU A 63 7.87 -7.45 1.22
CA LEU A 63 7.75 -8.52 0.25
C LEU A 63 8.18 -8.02 -1.14
N VAL A 64 7.71 -6.83 -1.59
CA VAL A 64 8.12 -6.21 -2.88
C VAL A 64 9.63 -6.15 -3.02
N ALA A 65 10.34 -5.72 -1.98
CA ALA A 65 11.80 -5.72 -1.96
C ALA A 65 12.39 -7.13 -2.18
N ALA A 66 11.85 -8.16 -1.52
CA ALA A 66 12.32 -9.55 -1.68
C ALA A 66 12.23 -10.06 -3.12
N ASP A 67 11.16 -9.75 -3.86
CA ASP A 67 11.00 -10.23 -5.23
C ASP A 67 11.90 -9.49 -6.21
N ILE A 68 12.11 -8.18 -6.00
CA ILE A 68 13.09 -7.42 -6.79
C ILE A 68 14.46 -8.09 -6.61
N ILE A 69 14.91 -8.32 -5.38
CA ILE A 69 16.21 -8.94 -5.10
C ILE A 69 16.33 -10.34 -5.74
N ARG A 70 15.27 -11.15 -5.71
CA ARG A 70 15.24 -12.49 -6.31
C ARG A 70 15.37 -12.44 -7.84
N THR A 71 14.69 -11.49 -8.48
CA THR A 71 14.69 -11.35 -9.95
C THR A 71 16.07 -10.94 -10.50
N VAL A 72 16.84 -10.11 -9.79
CA VAL A 72 18.22 -9.75 -10.20
C VAL A 72 19.25 -10.85 -9.94
N ALA A 73 18.96 -11.82 -9.07
CA ALA A 73 19.92 -12.84 -8.63
C ALA A 73 19.96 -14.10 -9.52
N GLU A 74 18.89 -14.37 -10.26
CA GLU A 74 18.72 -15.62 -11.00
C GLU A 74 18.91 -15.39 -12.50
N ALA A 75 19.96 -15.99 -13.07
CA ALA A 75 20.19 -15.99 -14.53
C ALA A 75 19.04 -16.77 -15.20
N PRO A 76 18.23 -16.13 -16.05
CA PRO A 76 16.96 -16.70 -16.44
C PRO A 76 17.10 -17.83 -17.46
N THR A 77 16.52 -19.00 -17.15
CA THR A 77 16.03 -19.95 -18.17
C THR A 77 14.54 -19.68 -18.44
N LEU A 78 14.04 -19.94 -19.66
CA LEU A 78 12.64 -19.65 -20.03
C LEU A 78 11.61 -20.25 -19.06
N GLY A 79 11.84 -21.44 -18.53
CA GLY A 79 10.95 -22.08 -17.55
C GLY A 79 10.95 -21.38 -16.18
N GLN A 80 12.12 -20.96 -15.69
CA GLN A 80 12.24 -20.23 -14.42
C GLN A 80 11.63 -18.82 -14.51
N VAL A 81 11.79 -18.15 -15.65
CA VAL A 81 11.14 -16.85 -15.92
C VAL A 81 9.62 -16.97 -15.88
N LEU A 82 9.07 -18.07 -16.40
CA LEU A 82 7.62 -18.30 -16.44
C LEU A 82 7.03 -18.47 -15.04
N VAL A 83 7.68 -19.28 -14.20
CA VAL A 83 7.28 -19.46 -12.79
C VAL A 83 7.42 -18.14 -12.02
N LEU A 84 8.54 -17.44 -12.21
CA LEU A 84 8.79 -16.14 -11.58
C LEU A 84 7.74 -15.10 -12.00
N GLY A 85 7.44 -15.02 -13.30
CA GLY A 85 6.41 -14.14 -13.84
C GLY A 85 5.03 -14.44 -13.27
N LEU A 86 4.69 -15.73 -13.10
CA LEU A 86 3.44 -16.14 -12.48
C LEU A 86 3.37 -15.73 -11.00
N ILE A 87 4.45 -15.91 -10.24
CA ILE A 87 4.52 -15.49 -8.82
C ILE A 87 4.35 -13.97 -8.70
N VAL A 88 5.05 -13.19 -9.53
CA VAL A 88 4.94 -11.72 -9.56
C VAL A 88 3.53 -11.27 -9.95
N LEU A 89 2.89 -11.95 -10.91
CA LEU A 89 1.50 -11.68 -11.32
C LEU A 89 0.52 -11.90 -10.16
N ILE A 90 0.62 -13.05 -9.49
CA ILE A 90 -0.21 -13.38 -8.33
C ILE A 90 -0.01 -12.35 -7.23
N ARG A 91 1.24 -11.99 -6.92
CA ARG A 91 1.53 -10.95 -5.94
C ARG A 91 0.88 -9.64 -6.32
N THR A 92 1.07 -9.18 -7.55
CA THR A 92 0.56 -7.88 -7.99
C THR A 92 -0.96 -7.85 -7.85
N PHE A 93 -1.63 -8.93 -8.27
CA PHE A 93 -3.08 -9.07 -8.15
C PHE A 93 -3.55 -9.06 -6.70
N LEU A 94 -2.96 -9.89 -5.83
CA LEU A 94 -3.35 -9.97 -4.42
C LEU A 94 -3.09 -8.65 -3.67
N SER A 95 -1.91 -8.06 -3.84
CA SER A 95 -1.58 -6.76 -3.26
C SER A 95 -2.56 -5.68 -3.71
N PHE A 96 -2.90 -5.67 -5.00
CA PHE A 96 -3.78 -4.70 -5.61
C PHE A 96 -5.23 -4.85 -5.13
N THR A 97 -5.77 -6.07 -5.11
CA THR A 97 -7.13 -6.34 -4.61
C THR A 97 -7.26 -5.92 -3.16
N LEU A 98 -6.25 -6.20 -2.33
CA LEU A 98 -6.28 -5.84 -0.93
C LEU A 98 -6.24 -4.32 -0.71
N ALA A 99 -5.41 -3.60 -1.47
CA ALA A 99 -5.35 -2.14 -1.42
C ALA A 99 -6.71 -1.51 -1.78
N VAL A 100 -7.34 -1.99 -2.85
CA VAL A 100 -8.68 -1.52 -3.28
C VAL A 100 -9.75 -1.82 -2.24
N GLU A 101 -9.72 -3.01 -1.63
CA GLU A 101 -10.69 -3.40 -0.61
C GLU A 101 -10.57 -2.55 0.67
N LEU A 102 -9.33 -2.13 0.99
CA LEU A 102 -9.02 -1.36 2.18
C LEU A 102 -9.32 0.13 2.01
N ASP A 103 -8.90 0.73 0.88
CA ASP A 103 -9.11 2.16 0.59
C ASP A 103 -10.50 2.47 0.03
N GLY A 104 -11.23 1.44 -0.44
CA GLY A 104 -12.54 1.56 -1.07
C GLY A 104 -12.51 2.35 -2.38
N ARG A 105 -11.31 2.58 -2.92
CA ARG A 105 -11.00 3.45 -4.04
C ARG A 105 -9.99 2.74 -4.93
N TRP A 106 -10.10 2.96 -6.23
CA TRP A 106 -9.09 2.47 -7.15
C TRP A 106 -7.84 3.36 -7.07
N PRO A 107 -6.61 2.80 -7.18
CA PRO A 107 -5.38 3.58 -7.02
C PRO A 107 -5.18 4.67 -8.08
N TRP A 108 -5.92 4.62 -9.19
CA TRP A 108 -5.95 5.67 -10.22
C TRP A 108 -7.03 6.73 -10.01
N GLN A 109 -7.85 6.63 -8.95
CA GLN A 109 -8.74 7.71 -8.55
C GLN A 109 -7.91 8.74 -7.78
N GLY A 110 -7.36 9.72 -8.51
CA GLY A 110 -6.62 10.84 -7.94
C GLY A 110 -7.43 11.62 -6.91
N ASP A 111 -6.73 12.24 -5.96
CA ASP A 111 -7.33 13.05 -4.91
C ASP A 111 -8.11 14.23 -5.51
N PRO A 112 -9.45 14.32 -5.32
CA PRO A 112 -10.26 15.41 -5.88
C PRO A 112 -9.79 16.80 -5.41
N MET A 113 -9.00 16.89 -4.33
CA MET A 113 -8.50 18.16 -3.80
C MET A 113 -7.32 18.78 -4.58
N ALA A 114 -6.72 18.09 -5.56
CA ALA A 114 -5.60 18.64 -6.32
C ALA A 114 -6.00 19.60 -7.46
N THR A 115 -7.31 19.75 -7.74
CA THR A 115 -7.80 20.53 -8.90
C THR A 115 -8.61 21.78 -8.52
N SER A 116 -8.50 22.25 -7.28
CA SER A 116 -9.05 23.56 -6.89
C SER A 116 -7.92 24.55 -6.60
N GLU A 117 -7.16 24.90 -7.64
CA GLU A 117 -6.58 26.24 -7.68
C GLU A 117 -7.70 27.19 -8.11
N PRO A 118 -8.17 28.11 -7.25
CA PRO A 118 -9.17 29.09 -7.65
C PRO A 118 -8.54 30.03 -8.68
N ARG A 119 -9.12 30.08 -9.89
CA ARG A 119 -8.97 31.24 -10.78
C ARG A 119 -9.59 32.46 -10.09
N GLU A 120 -8.83 33.12 -9.23
CA GLU A 120 -9.22 34.39 -8.59
C GLU A 120 -8.65 35.62 -9.29
N ALA A 121 -7.87 35.47 -10.37
CA ALA A 121 -7.23 36.61 -11.05
C ALA A 121 -8.02 37.21 -12.24
N GLU A 122 -9.33 36.93 -12.37
CA GLU A 122 -10.13 37.42 -13.51
C GLU A 122 -11.47 38.05 -13.08
N ARG A 123 -11.48 38.72 -11.91
CA ARG A 123 -12.68 39.42 -11.40
C ARG A 123 -12.42 40.80 -10.81
N GLU A 124 -11.48 41.56 -11.38
CA GLU A 124 -11.40 43.00 -11.17
C GLU A 124 -11.62 43.78 -12.48
N GLU A 125 -12.87 43.81 -12.91
CA GLU A 125 -13.54 44.97 -13.52
C GLU A 125 -15.06 44.65 -13.41
N PRO A 126 -16.00 45.62 -13.21
CA PRO A 126 -15.96 46.98 -13.75
C PRO A 126 -16.72 48.10 -12.97
N LYS A 127 -16.57 49.33 -13.50
CA LYS A 127 -17.61 50.37 -13.71
C LYS A 127 -17.87 51.48 -12.65
N ALA A 128 -17.71 52.70 -13.17
CA ALA A 128 -17.90 54.05 -12.65
C ALA A 128 -19.19 54.39 -11.86
N VAL A 129 -19.08 55.40 -10.97
CA VAL A 129 -20.17 56.32 -10.56
C VAL A 129 -19.58 57.74 -10.25
N PRO A 130 -20.08 58.84 -10.88
CA PRO A 130 -19.84 60.25 -10.49
C PRO A 130 -20.98 60.75 -9.56
N PRO A 131 -21.08 62.03 -9.09
CA PRO A 131 -20.13 63.11 -8.80
C PRO A 131 -20.20 63.61 -7.32
N THR A 132 -19.36 64.57 -6.90
CA THR A 132 -19.55 65.65 -5.87
C THR A 132 -18.14 66.18 -5.51
N ARG A 133 -17.73 67.40 -5.86
CA ARG A 133 -18.25 68.71 -5.45
C ARG A 133 -17.68 69.80 -6.38
#